data_AF-K6WLB9-F1
#
_entry.id   AF-K6WLB9-F1
#
_cell.length_a   1.000
_cell.length_b   1.000
_cell.length_c   1.000
_cell.angle_alpha   90.00
_cell.angle_beta   90.00
_cell.angle_gamma   90.00
#
_symmetry.space_group_name_H-M   'P 1'
#
loop_
_entity.id
_entity.type
_entity.pdbx_description
1 polymer ?
#
loop_
_entity_poly.entity_id
_entity_poly.type
_entity_poly.pdbx_seq_one_letter_code
_entity_poly.pdbx_strand_id
1 'polypeptide(L)'
;MQTDLIKAGRRPGDDPESWGYERPDRLGVLHTDKGAKSVPSAQGRYGEFYRQFAAAVDHGAPQPVPAREGISVLEVLDAVRVSDETGATIRL
;
A
#
# COMPACT_ATOMS: atom_id res chain seq x y z
N MET A 1 4.93 -14.66 -7.49
CA MET A 1 4.86 -13.38 -6.76
C MET A 1 6.01 -12.50 -7.19
N GLN A 2 5.92 -11.21 -6.90
CA GLN A 2 7.01 -10.25 -7.12
C GLN A 2 8.35 -10.73 -6.50
N THR A 3 8.30 -11.31 -5.30
CA THR A 3 9.47 -11.90 -4.63
C THR A 3 10.17 -12.96 -5.49
N ASP A 4 9.43 -13.80 -6.21
CA ASP A 4 10.01 -14.84 -7.07
C ASP A 4 10.70 -14.23 -8.29
N LEU A 5 10.12 -13.17 -8.87
CA LEU A 5 10.73 -12.42 -9.98
C LEU A 5 12.04 -11.75 -9.55
N ILE A 6 12.06 -11.14 -8.35
CA ILE A 6 13.26 -10.54 -7.77
C ILE A 6 14.35 -11.59 -7.55
N LYS A 7 13.98 -12.75 -6.99
CA LYS A 7 14.89 -13.89 -6.81
C LYS A 7 15.43 -14.42 -8.14
N ALA A 8 14.64 -14.36 -9.21
CA ALA A 8 15.06 -14.70 -10.57
C ALA A 8 15.88 -13.59 -11.26
N GLY A 9 16.31 -12.56 -10.53
CA GLY A 9 17.17 -11.49 -11.06
C GLY A 9 16.43 -10.36 -11.76
N ARG A 10 15.10 -10.44 -11.93
CA ARG A 10 14.30 -9.36 -12.53
C ARG A 10 14.19 -8.19 -11.56
N ARG A 11 13.99 -6.98 -12.09
CA ARG A 11 13.80 -5.76 -11.30
C ARG A 11 12.52 -5.03 -11.73
N PRO A 12 11.86 -4.30 -10.81
CA PRO A 12 10.70 -3.47 -11.14
C PRO A 12 10.97 -2.44 -12.24
N GLY A 13 12.20 -1.93 -12.32
CA GLY A 13 12.60 -0.94 -13.32
C GLY A 13 12.72 -1.50 -14.74
N ASP A 14 12.84 -2.82 -14.90
CA ASP A 14 13.03 -3.45 -16.22
C ASP A 14 11.72 -3.49 -17.04
N ASP A 15 10.57 -3.54 -16.36
CA ASP A 15 9.23 -3.63 -16.97
C ASP A 15 8.18 -3.00 -16.04
N PRO A 16 8.17 -1.66 -15.91
CA PRO A 16 7.30 -0.97 -14.96
C PRO A 16 5.81 -1.08 -15.32
N GLU A 17 5.48 -1.33 -16.59
CA GLU A 17 4.09 -1.47 -17.04
C GLU A 17 3.49 -2.80 -16.62
N SER A 18 4.27 -3.89 -16.62
CA SER A 18 3.76 -5.23 -16.28
C SER A 18 4.09 -5.66 -14.85
N TRP A 19 5.00 -4.97 -14.17
CA TRP A 19 5.42 -5.32 -12.82
C TRP A 19 4.35 -5.01 -11.77
N GLY A 20 4.19 -5.89 -10.78
CA GLY A 20 3.31 -5.64 -9.63
C GLY A 20 1.85 -6.03 -9.83
N TYR A 21 1.50 -6.67 -10.95
CA TYR A 21 0.21 -7.35 -11.09
C TYR A 21 0.20 -8.68 -10.33
N GLU A 22 -0.93 -8.99 -9.70
CA GLU A 22 -1.16 -10.28 -9.08
C GLU A 22 -1.37 -11.36 -10.15
N ARG A 23 -0.91 -12.58 -9.87
CA ARG A 23 -1.06 -13.70 -10.80
C ARG A 23 -2.53 -14.10 -10.93
N PRO A 24 -2.99 -14.56 -12.12
CA PRO A 24 -4.36 -14.99 -12.33
C PRO A 24 -4.86 -16.06 -11.33
N ASP A 25 -3.98 -16.97 -10.90
CA ASP A 25 -4.29 -18.03 -9.93
C ASP A 25 -4.42 -17.54 -8.47
N ARG A 26 -4.20 -16.25 -8.21
CA ARG A 26 -4.21 -15.63 -6.88
C ARG A 26 -5.16 -14.44 -6.76
N LEU A 27 -5.96 -14.19 -7.79
CA LEU A 27 -6.94 -13.11 -7.76
C LEU A 27 -7.96 -13.36 -6.65
N GLY A 28 -8.36 -12.28 -5.97
CA GLY A 28 -9.43 -12.34 -4.99
C GLY A 28 -10.75 -12.75 -5.64
N VAL A 29 -11.55 -13.55 -4.93
CA VAL A 29 -12.89 -13.95 -5.38
C VAL A 29 -13.93 -13.22 -4.56
N LEU A 30 -14.78 -12.43 -5.23
CA LEU A 30 -15.94 -11.80 -4.62
C LEU A 30 -17.12 -12.77 -4.68
N HIS A 31 -17.63 -13.15 -3.51
CA HIS A 31 -18.84 -13.94 -3.37
C HIS A 31 -20.02 -13.02 -3.04
N THR A 32 -21.10 -13.12 -3.82
CA THR A 32 -22.38 -12.48 -3.53
C THR A 32 -23.52 -13.48 -3.68
N ASP A 33 -24.72 -13.04 -3.32
CA ASP A 33 -26.00 -13.72 -3.61
C ASP A 33 -26.18 -14.14 -5.09
N LYS A 34 -25.50 -13.48 -6.03
CA LYS A 34 -25.54 -13.74 -7.48
C LYS A 34 -24.44 -14.68 -7.97
N GLY A 35 -23.59 -15.18 -7.07
CA GLY A 35 -22.49 -16.11 -7.38
C GLY A 35 -21.10 -15.56 -7.07
N ALA A 36 -20.09 -16.19 -7.64
CA ALA A 36 -18.68 -15.88 -7.42
C ALA A 36 -18.04 -15.29 -8.68
N LYS A 37 -17.22 -14.25 -8.52
CA LYS A 37 -16.39 -13.70 -9.61
C LYS A 37 -14.99 -13.37 -9.14
N SER A 38 -13.99 -13.66 -9.97
CA SER A 38 -12.62 -13.20 -9.73
C SER A 38 -12.53 -11.69 -9.98
N VAL A 39 -11.87 -10.98 -9.10
CA VAL A 39 -11.67 -9.54 -9.16
C VAL A 39 -10.16 -9.26 -9.26
N PRO A 40 -9.69 -8.58 -10.33
CA PRO A 40 -8.30 -8.19 -10.45
C PRO A 40 -7.87 -7.26 -9.31
N SER A 41 -6.72 -7.54 -8.71
CA SER A 41 -6.06 -6.58 -7.82
C SER A 41 -5.50 -5.41 -8.62
N ALA A 42 -5.46 -4.22 -8.01
CA ALA A 42 -4.73 -3.10 -8.57
C ALA A 42 -3.23 -3.42 -8.68
N GLN A 43 -2.54 -2.80 -9.64
CA GLN A 43 -1.10 -2.95 -9.83
C GLN A 43 -0.34 -2.34 -8.65
N GLY A 44 0.50 -3.13 -7.98
CA GLY A 44 1.42 -2.61 -6.96
C GLY A 44 2.52 -1.76 -7.58
N ARG A 45 2.64 -0.50 -7.13
CA ARG A 45 3.64 0.46 -7.66
C ARG A 45 4.48 1.09 -6.53
N TYR A 46 5.18 0.29 -5.72
CA TYR A 46 6.01 0.82 -4.63
C TYR A 46 7.12 1.79 -5.08
N GLY A 47 7.64 1.63 -6.30
CA GLY A 47 8.60 2.59 -6.86
C GLY A 47 8.04 4.00 -7.02
N GLU A 48 6.72 4.15 -7.06
CA GLU A 48 6.05 5.45 -7.15
C GLU A 48 6.34 6.34 -5.94
N PHE A 49 6.46 5.76 -4.74
CA PHE A 49 6.86 6.50 -3.54
C PHE A 49 8.19 7.21 -3.75
N TYR A 50 9.20 6.50 -4.27
CA TYR A 50 10.53 7.08 -4.49
C TYR A 50 10.55 8.09 -5.64
N ARG A 51 9.74 7.89 -6.69
CA ARG A 51 9.59 8.87 -7.77
C ARG A 51 9.01 10.19 -7.26
N GLN A 52 7.93 10.11 -6.48
CA GLN A 52 7.30 11.28 -5.88
C GLN A 52 8.22 11.94 -4.85
N PHE A 53 8.94 11.14 -4.04
CA PHE A 53 9.92 11.66 -3.10
C PHE A 53 11.05 12.42 -3.80
N ALA A 54 11.63 11.85 -4.87
CA ALA A 54 12.64 12.54 -5.67
C ALA A 54 12.12 13.86 -6.24
N ALA A 55 10.90 13.87 -6.80
CA ALA A 55 10.27 15.10 -7.28
C ALA A 55 10.05 16.14 -6.17
N ALA A 56 9.74 15.71 -4.94
CA ALA A 56 9.59 16.60 -3.79
C ALA A 56 10.94 17.24 -3.39
N VAL A 57 12.03 16.46 -3.43
CA VAL A 57 13.38 16.94 -3.12
C VAL A 57 13.91 17.86 -4.22
N ASP A 58 13.85 17.43 -5.48
CA ASP A 58 14.51 18.11 -6.60
C ASP A 58 13.72 19.29 -7.13
N HIS A 59 12.38 19.26 -7.00
CA HIS A 59 11.47 20.22 -7.64
C HIS A 59 10.45 20.84 -6.68
N GLY A 60 10.49 20.51 -5.38
CA GLY A 60 9.52 21.04 -4.41
C GLY A 60 8.09 20.55 -4.65
N ALA A 61 7.90 19.43 -5.36
CA ALA A 61 6.60 18.79 -5.49
C ALA A 61 6.03 18.36 -4.11
N PRO A 62 4.72 18.08 -3.99
CA PRO A 62 4.16 17.54 -2.75
C PRO A 62 4.86 16.27 -2.30
N GLN A 63 5.10 16.15 -0.99
CA GLN A 63 5.67 14.93 -0.41
C GLN A 63 4.69 13.76 -0.58
N PRO A 64 5.15 12.56 -0.97
CA PRO A 64 4.28 11.39 -1.15
C PRO A 64 3.59 10.94 0.15
N VAL A 65 4.26 11.13 1.28
CA VAL A 65 3.72 10.93 2.62
C VAL A 65 4.24 12.09 3.50
N PRO A 66 3.47 13.18 3.64
CA PRO A 66 3.83 14.31 4.47
C PRO A 66 3.93 13.93 5.96
N ALA A 67 4.86 14.55 6.69
CA ALA A 67 5.09 14.25 8.12
C ALA A 67 3.82 14.36 8.99
N ARG A 68 2.91 15.30 8.67
CA ARG A 68 1.62 15.45 9.36
C ARG A 68 0.75 14.20 9.29
N GLU A 69 0.80 13.44 8.20
CA GLU A 69 0.03 12.20 8.07
C GLU A 69 0.64 11.09 8.94
N GLY A 70 1.96 11.07 9.07
CA GLY A 70 2.65 10.23 10.04
C GLY A 70 2.25 10.55 11.49
N ILE A 71 2.10 11.83 11.82
CA ILE A 71 1.62 12.26 13.15
C ILE A 71 0.19 11.74 13.39
N SER A 72 -0.71 11.86 12.41
CA SER A 72 -2.07 11.33 12.56
C SER A 72 -2.12 9.82 12.79
N VAL A 73 -1.17 9.05 12.25
CA VAL A 73 -1.02 7.62 12.58
C VAL A 73 -0.62 7.44 14.05
N LEU A 74 0.31 8.25 14.55
CA LEU A 74 0.74 8.19 15.96
C LEU A 74 -0.41 8.54 16.92
N GLU A 75 -1.23 9.55 16.60
CA GLU A 75 -2.41 9.92 17.39
C GLU A 75 -3.40 8.75 17.54
N VAL A 76 -3.62 7.99 16.46
CA VAL A 76 -4.43 6.77 16.50
C VAL A 76 -3.79 5.71 17.41
N LEU A 77 -2.47 5.50 17.30
CA LEU A 77 -1.77 4.50 18.12
C LEU A 77 -1.78 4.86 19.61
N ASP A 78 -1.66 6.14 19.95
CA ASP A 78 -1.79 6.63 21.33
C ASP A 78 -3.21 6.39 21.85
N ALA A 79 -4.24 6.66 21.05
CA ALA A 79 -5.62 6.38 21.42
C ALA A 79 -5.90 4.88 21.59
N VAL A 80 -5.29 4.02 20.78
CA VAL A 80 -5.37 2.56 20.94
C VAL A 80 -4.80 2.13 22.30
N ARG A 81 -3.67 2.70 22.71
CA ARG A 81 -3.09 2.41 24.03
C ARG A 81 -4.04 2.79 25.17
N VAL A 82 -4.60 3.99 25.12
CA VAL A 82 -5.57 4.44 26.13
C VAL A 82 -6.83 3.58 26.13
N SER A 83 -7.28 3.15 24.95
CA SER A 83 -8.44 2.26 24.81
C SER A 83 -8.21 0.92 25.52
N ASP A 84 -7.03 0.31 25.35
CA ASP A 84 -6.66 -0.96 26.02
C ASP A 84 -6.61 -0.81 27.55
N GLU A 85 -5.99 0.26 28.04
CA GLU A 85 -5.85 0.54 29.48
C GLU A 85 -7.20 0.83 30.16
N THR A 86 -8.16 1.41 29.44
CA THR A 86 -9.46 1.86 29.99
C THR A 86 -10.64 0.97 29.64
N GLY A 87 -10.48 0.08 28.64
CA GLY A 87 -11.58 -0.72 28.10
C GLY A 87 -12.67 0.09 27.40
N ALA A 88 -12.36 1.31 26.95
CA ALA A 88 -13.33 2.24 26.35
C ALA A 88 -12.93 2.70 24.95
N THR A 89 -13.92 3.13 24.16
CA THR A 89 -13.69 3.78 22.85
C THR A 89 -13.18 5.21 23.06
N ILE A 90 -12.05 5.54 22.43
CA ILE A 90 -11.45 6.88 22.45
C ILE A 90 -11.87 7.65 21.20
N ARG A 91 -12.29 8.90 21.37
CA ARG A 91 -12.66 9.80 20.28
C ARG A 91 -11.46 10.67 19.90
N LEU A 92 -11.15 10.71 18.60
CA LEU A 92 -10.17 11.60 17.97
C LEU A 92 -10.87 12.83 17.39
#